data_AF-A0A193C7Q8-F1
#
_entry.id   AF-A0A193C7Q8-F1
#
_cell.length_a   1.000
_cell.length_b   1.000
_cell.length_c   1.000
_cell.angle_alpha   90.00
_cell.angle_beta   90.00
_cell.angle_gamma   90.00
#
_symmetry.space_group_name_H-M   'P 1'
#
loop_
_entity.id
_entity.type
_entity.pdbx_description
1 polymer ?
#
loop_
_entity_poly.entity_id
_entity_poly.type
_entity_poly.pdbx_seq_one_letter_code
_entity_poly.pdbx_strand_id
1 'polypeptide(L)'
;MGIHVVIQPLVGYGAAVVSPSPGVRQLVAGSEETSFIVQVPARIGGLMDTARFAQSLAAAASEFSEWCETQHRTRSHSSSFHDQWSDAADETVTRKND
;
A
#
# COMPACT_ATOMS: atom_id res chain seq x y z
N MET A 1 26.29 -6.63 4.77
CA MET A 1 25.62 -5.55 4.01
C MET A 1 24.22 -6.04 3.68
N GLY A 2 23.18 -5.30 4.05
CA GLY A 2 21.79 -5.64 3.72
C GLY A 2 21.37 -4.98 2.41
N ILE A 3 20.49 -5.64 1.65
CA ILE A 3 19.85 -5.04 0.48
C ILE A 3 18.46 -4.58 0.93
N HIS A 4 18.14 -3.31 0.70
CA HIS A 4 16.82 -2.75 0.95
C HIS A 4 16.18 -2.39 -0.40
N VAL A 5 14.96 -2.87 -0.62
CA VAL A 5 14.14 -2.51 -1.79
C VAL A 5 13.03 -1.59 -1.29
N VAL A 6 12.92 -0.41 -1.87
CA VAL A 6 11.84 0.55 -1.58
C VAL A 6 10.87 0.55 -2.75
N ILE A 7 9.59 0.39 -2.45
CA ILE A 7 8.52 0.38 -3.45
C ILE A 7 7.53 1.49 -3.11
N GLN A 8 7.23 2.34 -4.09
CA GLN A 8 6.22 3.37 -4.01
C GLN A 8 5.08 3.00 -4.98
N PRO A 9 3.97 2.45 -4.48
CA PRO A 9 2.88 1.99 -5.35
C PRO A 9 2.26 3.17 -6.12
N LEU A 10 2.01 2.96 -7.40
CA LEU A 10 1.20 3.84 -8.24
C LEU A 10 -0.15 3.18 -8.54
N VAL A 11 -1.09 3.95 -9.09
CA VAL A 11 -2.37 3.42 -9.56
C VAL A 11 -2.11 2.25 -10.53
N GLY A 12 -2.84 1.15 -10.32
CA GLY A 12 -2.72 -0.08 -11.12
C GLY A 12 -1.70 -1.10 -10.61
N TYR A 13 -0.92 -0.79 -9.57
CA TYR A 13 -0.07 -1.79 -8.93
C TYR A 13 -0.93 -2.82 -8.20
N GLY A 14 -0.57 -4.10 -8.33
CA GLY A 14 -1.29 -5.20 -7.70
C GLY A 14 -0.36 -6.30 -7.22
N ALA A 15 -0.95 -7.37 -6.68
CA ALA A 15 -0.22 -8.58 -6.30
C ALA A 15 -0.93 -9.82 -6.83
N ALA A 16 -0.18 -10.76 -7.40
CA ALA A 16 -0.71 -11.98 -7.98
C ALA A 16 0.25 -13.16 -7.79
N VAL A 17 -0.29 -14.37 -7.72
CA VAL A 17 0.52 -15.58 -7.81
C VAL A 17 0.56 -16.05 -9.26
N VAL A 18 1.76 -16.16 -9.80
CA VAL A 18 2.00 -16.57 -11.19
C VAL A 18 2.79 -17.87 -11.23
N SER A 19 2.70 -18.56 -12.37
CA SER A 19 3.44 -19.79 -12.65
C SER A 19 4.32 -19.59 -13.88
N PRO A 20 5.57 -19.14 -13.72
CA PRO A 20 6.44 -18.83 -14.86
C PRO A 20 6.88 -20.08 -15.64
N SER A 21 6.87 -21.25 -14.99
CA SER A 21 7.14 -22.54 -15.59
C SER A 21 6.35 -23.64 -14.86
N PRO A 22 6.14 -24.82 -15.48
CA PRO A 22 5.47 -25.93 -14.81
C PRO A 22 6.13 -26.26 -13.47
N GLY A 23 5.34 -26.35 -12.40
CA GLY A 23 5.80 -26.67 -11.04
C GLY A 23 6.45 -25.54 -10.26
N VAL A 24 6.65 -24.35 -10.86
CA VAL A 24 7.17 -23.16 -10.16
C VAL A 24 6.03 -22.19 -9.91
N ARG A 25 5.91 -21.70 -8.67
CA ARG A 25 4.98 -20.63 -8.31
C ARG A 25 5.74 -19.48 -7.66
N GLN A 26 5.31 -18.26 -7.98
CA GLN A 26 5.91 -17.04 -7.47
C GLN A 26 4.82 -16.05 -7.10
N LEU A 27 5.01 -15.34 -5.99
CA LEU A 27 4.22 -14.15 -5.69
C LEU A 27 4.93 -12.96 -6.33
N VAL A 28 4.22 -12.26 -7.19
CA VAL A 28 4.68 -11.04 -7.85
C VAL A 28 3.80 -9.90 -7.37
N ALA A 29 4.42 -8.79 -6.97
CA ALA A 29 3.70 -7.59 -6.61
C ALA A 29 4.37 -6.36 -7.22
N GLY A 30 3.56 -5.48 -7.81
CA GLY A 30 4.02 -4.32 -8.58
C GLY A 30 3.29 -4.16 -9.92
N SER A 31 3.98 -3.60 -10.90
CA SER A 31 3.58 -3.49 -12.30
C SER A 31 4.52 -4.29 -13.21
N GLU A 32 4.29 -4.27 -14.53
CA GLU A 32 5.19 -4.91 -15.51
C GLU A 32 6.62 -4.40 -15.45
N GLU A 33 6.82 -3.10 -15.17
CA GLU A 33 8.12 -2.44 -15.19
C GLU A 33 8.81 -2.39 -13.81
N THR A 34 8.04 -2.49 -12.72
CA THR A 34 8.57 -2.44 -11.36
C THR A 34 7.83 -3.44 -10.50
N SER A 35 8.47 -4.57 -10.23
CA SER A 35 7.92 -5.62 -9.37
C SER A 35 8.95 -6.14 -8.39
N PHE A 36 8.46 -6.65 -7.27
CA PHE A 36 9.24 -7.54 -6.43
C PHE A 36 8.62 -8.93 -6.46
N ILE A 37 9.50 -9.93 -6.36
CA ILE A 37 9.15 -11.33 -6.57
C ILE A 37 9.60 -12.12 -5.35
N VAL A 38 8.68 -12.92 -4.80
CA VAL A 38 8.99 -13.92 -3.77
C VAL A 38 9.04 -15.28 -4.45
N GLN A 39 10.21 -15.90 -4.42
CA GLN A 39 10.46 -17.20 -5.03
C GLN A 39 10.61 -18.28 -3.96
N VAL A 40 10.20 -19.51 -4.29
CA VAL A 40 10.50 -20.69 -3.48
C VAL A 40 11.97 -21.07 -3.72
N PRO A 41 12.81 -21.09 -2.68
CA PRO A 41 14.21 -21.49 -2.84
C PRO A 41 14.30 -23.00 -3.13
N ALA A 42 15.23 -23.38 -4.01
CA ALA A 42 15.43 -24.76 -4.46
C ALA A 42 16.17 -25.62 -3.42
N ARG A 43 15.56 -25.81 -2.24
CA ARG A 43 16.10 -26.65 -1.16
C ARG A 43 14.98 -27.33 -0.36
N ILE A 44 15.33 -28.37 0.40
CA ILE A 44 14.43 -29.02 1.37
C ILE A 44 13.92 -27.97 2.37
N GLY A 45 12.62 -27.98 2.65
CA GLY A 45 11.96 -27.01 3.54
C GLY A 45 11.61 -25.67 2.89
N GLY A 46 12.12 -25.36 1.69
CA GLY A 46 11.90 -24.09 1.01
C GLY A 46 10.42 -23.73 0.83
N LEU A 47 9.56 -24.72 0.53
CA LEU A 47 8.11 -24.52 0.40
C LEU A 47 7.46 -24.06 1.72
N MET A 48 7.82 -24.70 2.84
CA MET A 48 7.25 -24.35 4.16
C MET A 48 7.78 -23.00 4.64
N ASP A 49 9.06 -22.72 4.42
CA ASP A 49 9.67 -21.42 4.74
C ASP A 49 8.99 -20.30 3.95
N THR A 50 8.80 -20.49 2.64
CA THR A 50 8.11 -19.51 1.79
C THR A 50 6.65 -19.35 2.19
N ALA A 51 5.95 -20.42 2.55
CA ALA A 51 4.56 -20.34 3.01
C ALA A 51 4.44 -19.52 4.30
N ARG A 52 5.30 -19.78 5.30
CA ARG A 52 5.34 -19.01 6.54
C ARG A 52 5.69 -17.55 6.26
N PHE A 53 6.68 -17.28 5.43
CA PHE A 53 7.05 -15.93 5.03
C PHE A 53 5.87 -15.20 4.36
N ALA A 54 5.19 -15.82 3.40
CA ALA A 54 4.05 -15.23 2.72
C ALA A 54 2.88 -14.93 3.66
N GLN A 55 2.62 -15.80 4.64
CA GLN A 55 1.60 -15.56 5.67
C GLN A 55 1.96 -14.38 6.56
N SER A 56 3.21 -14.30 7.04
CA SER A 56 3.67 -13.15 7.83
C SER A 56 3.63 -11.85 7.04
N LEU A 57 4.01 -11.87 5.76
CA LEU A 57 3.95 -10.71 4.88
C LEU A 57 2.50 -10.25 4.67
N ALA A 58 1.56 -11.17 4.43
CA ALA A 58 0.15 -10.86 4.25
C ALA A 58 -0.44 -10.19 5.50
N ALA A 59 -0.15 -10.73 6.69
CA ALA A 59 -0.62 -10.15 7.95
C ALA A 59 -0.09 -8.72 8.16
N ALA A 60 1.21 -8.51 7.95
CA ALA A 60 1.83 -7.18 8.08
C ALA A 60 1.30 -6.19 7.01
N ALA A 61 1.07 -6.66 5.78
CA ALA A 61 0.52 -5.84 4.71
C ALA A 61 -0.92 -5.41 5.00
N SER A 62 -1.76 -6.31 5.55
CA SER A 62 -3.11 -5.98 5.98
C SER A 62 -3.12 -4.90 7.07
N GLU A 63 -2.33 -5.07 8.13
CA GLU A 63 -2.21 -4.06 9.22
C GLU A 63 -1.74 -2.70 8.67
N PHE A 64 -0.73 -2.71 7.80
CA PHE A 64 -0.23 -1.49 7.19
C PHE A 64 -1.26 -0.81 6.27
N SER A 65 -2.08 -1.61 5.56
CA SER A 65 -3.14 -1.07 4.70
C SER A 65 -4.24 -0.38 5.49
N GLU A 66 -4.65 -0.95 6.63
CA GLU A 66 -5.63 -0.33 7.54
C GLU A 66 -5.13 1.01 8.08
N TRP A 67 -3.84 1.07 8.43
CA TRP A 67 -3.21 2.31 8.83
C TRP A 67 -3.22 3.35 7.69
N CYS A 68 -2.87 2.95 6.47
CA CYS A 68 -2.88 3.83 5.29
C CYS A 68 -4.28 4.44 5.06
N GLU A 69 -5.33 3.62 5.11
CA GLU A 69 -6.71 4.09 4.98
C GLU A 69 -7.10 5.07 6.10
N THR A 70 -6.71 4.75 7.34
CA THR A 70 -6.98 5.61 8.49
C THR A 70 -6.32 6.98 8.31
N GLN A 71 -5.04 7.01 7.91
CA GLN A 71 -4.33 8.27 7.62
C GLN A 71 -4.96 9.04 6.46
N HIS A 72 -5.39 8.34 5.41
CA HIS A 72 -6.08 8.97 4.29
C HIS A 72 -7.38 9.65 4.75
N ARG A 73 -8.23 8.96 5.54
CA ARG A 73 -9.46 9.52 6.10
C ARG A 73 -9.18 10.73 6.99
N THR A 74 -8.24 10.64 7.93
CA THR A 74 -7.91 11.76 8.83
C THR A 74 -7.46 13.01 8.08
N ARG A 75 -6.62 12.85 7.04
CA ARG A 75 -6.15 13.97 6.22
C ARG A 75 -7.30 14.60 5.43
N SER A 76 -8.14 13.78 4.80
CA SER A 76 -9.31 14.25 4.07
C SER A 76 -10.33 14.96 4.97
N HIS A 77 -10.50 14.51 6.21
CA HIS A 77 -11.34 15.21 7.19
C HIS A 77 -10.71 16.54 7.63
N SER A 78 -9.39 16.57 7.90
CA SER A 78 -8.71 17.81 8.28
C SER A 78 -8.76 18.90 7.21
N SER A 79 -8.69 18.54 5.92
CA SER A 79 -8.88 19.50 4.83
C SER A 79 -10.31 20.01 4.77
N SER A 80 -11.31 19.14 4.93
CA SER A 80 -12.72 19.57 4.91
C SER A 80 -13.08 20.55 6.04
N PHE A 81 -12.49 20.38 7.23
CA PHE A 81 -12.66 21.32 8.33
C PHE A 81 -11.93 22.65 8.10
N HIS A 82 -10.77 22.64 7.44
CA HIS A 82 -10.06 23.87 7.11
C HIS A 82 -10.79 24.68 6.02
N ASP A 83 -11.34 24.02 5.01
CA ASP A 83 -12.10 24.66 3.93
C ASP A 83 -13.41 25.25 4.48
N GLN A 84 -14.15 24.52 5.31
CA GLN A 84 -15.40 25.01 5.93
C GLN A 84 -15.20 26.23 6.83
N TRP A 85 -14.07 26.31 7.54
CA TRP A 85 -13.77 27.46 8.40
C TRP A 85 -13.25 28.67 7.62
N SER A 86 -12.59 28.42 6.48
CA SER A 86 -12.13 29.47 5.57
C SER A 86 -13.32 30.14 4.85
N ASP A 87 -14.33 29.37 4.46
CA ASP A 87 -15.57 29.87 3.85
C ASP A 87 -16.40 30.72 4.83
N ALA A 88 -16.52 30.26 6.09
CA ALA A 88 -17.24 31.00 7.14
C ALA A 88 -16.55 32.32 7.53
N ALA A 89 -15.22 32.40 7.40
CA ALA A 89 -14.49 33.64 7.66
C ALA A 89 -14.72 34.68 6.54
N ASP A 90 -14.90 34.26 5.29
CA ASP A 90 -15.14 35.16 4.14
C ASP A 90 -16.58 35.68 4.08
N GLU A 91 -17.57 34.86 4.47
CA GLU A 91 -18.98 35.30 4.59
C GLU A 91 -19.21 36.37 5.68
N THR A 92 -18.41 36.36 6.76
CA THR A 92 -18.54 37.37 7.83
C THR A 92 -17.94 38.73 7.46
N VAL A 93 -17.03 38.78 6.49
CA VAL A 93 -16.42 40.04 6.00
C VAL A 93 -17.35 40.75 5.01
N THR A 94 -18.15 40.01 4.23
CA THR A 94 -19.09 40.59 3.26
C THR A 94 -20.35 41.17 3.88
N ARG A 95 -20.82 40.68 5.04
CA ARG A 95 -22.03 41.20 5.71
C ARG A 95 -21.85 42.49 6.52
N LYS A 96 -20.65 43.09 6.52
CA LYS A 96 -20.37 44.33 7.28
C LYS A 96 -20.36 45.60 6.43
N ASN A 97 -20.62 45.47 5.12
CA ASN A 97 -20.58 46.58 4.16
C ASN A 97 -21.94 46.81 3.44
N ASP A 98 -23.06 46.62 4.14
CA ASP A 98 -24.38 47.15 3.75
C ASP A 98 -24.93 48.04 4.87
#